data_AF-A0A529SK45-F1
#
_entry.id   AF-A0A529SK45-F1
#
_cell.length_a   1.000
_cell.length_b   1.000
_cell.length_c   1.000
_cell.angle_alpha   90.00
_cell.angle_beta   90.00
_cell.angle_gamma   90.00
#
_symmetry.space_group_name_H-M   'P 1'
#
loop_
_entity.id
_entity.type
_entity.pdbx_description
1 polymer ?
#
loop_
_entity_poly.entity_id
_entity_poly.type
_entity_poly.pdbx_seq_one_letter_code
_entity_poly.pdbx_strand_id
1 'polypeptide(L)'
;QWFVVSDIGLSTYTGQDGLNVFARSLGSAKPISGAELTLLARNNEILGTATTDAEGHAVFNPGLTRGENGMVPAVLMAKQGDNDFVFLDMGKAGFDLSDRGVEGRASPGALDVYAWTERGIYRAGEDVHVAALARDGAAKAVENLPLTFIFTRPDGVEN
;
A
#
# COMPACT_ATOMS: atom_id res chain seq x y z
N GLN A 1 -13.55 30.81 3.28
CA GLN A 1 -12.46 29.89 2.90
C GLN A 1 -11.55 29.74 4.09
N TRP A 2 -11.25 28.52 4.51
CA TRP A 2 -10.34 28.20 5.60
C TRP A 2 -9.02 27.71 5.01
N PHE A 3 -7.91 28.11 5.62
CA PHE A 3 -6.58 27.63 5.31
C PHE A 3 -5.88 27.30 6.63
N VAL A 4 -5.05 26.27 6.61
CA VAL A 4 -4.18 25.91 7.72
C VAL A 4 -2.81 26.52 7.41
N VAL A 5 -2.25 27.27 8.37
CA VAL A 5 -0.88 27.78 8.29
C VAL A 5 -0.03 26.87 9.17
N SER A 6 0.88 26.14 8.55
CA SER A 6 1.75 25.16 9.20
C SER A 6 3.11 25.15 8.52
N ASP A 7 4.18 24.90 9.27
CA ASP A 7 5.49 24.61 8.70
C ASP A 7 5.66 23.10 8.43
N ILE A 8 4.70 22.25 8.81
CA ILE A 8 4.79 20.80 8.65
C ILE A 8 4.35 20.40 7.23
N GLY A 9 5.29 19.89 6.46
CA GLY A 9 5.05 19.20 5.20
C GLY A 9 4.99 17.69 5.42
N LEU A 10 3.86 17.07 5.05
CA LEU A 10 3.66 15.62 5.09
C LEU A 10 3.84 14.99 3.70
N SER A 11 4.49 13.83 3.67
CA SER A 11 4.50 12.93 2.52
C SER A 11 4.32 11.51 3.01
N THR A 12 3.53 10.73 2.28
CA THR A 12 3.21 9.36 2.66
C THR A 12 3.44 8.38 1.52
N TYR A 13 3.84 7.17 1.88
CA TYR A 13 4.03 6.06 0.97
C TYR A 13 3.38 4.82 1.57
N THR A 14 2.53 4.15 0.79
CA THR A 14 1.93 2.88 1.20
C THR A 14 2.70 1.73 0.56
N GLY A 15 3.19 0.81 1.39
CA GLY A 15 3.92 -0.39 0.97
C GLY A 15 3.41 -1.64 1.69
N GLN A 16 4.10 -2.76 1.48
CA GLN A 16 3.81 -4.03 2.15
C GLN A 16 4.07 -3.97 3.67
N ASP A 17 4.99 -3.09 4.07
CA ASP A 17 5.40 -2.79 5.44
C ASP A 17 4.48 -1.77 6.14
N GLY A 18 3.53 -1.18 5.42
CA GLY A 18 2.51 -0.30 5.97
C GLY A 18 2.52 1.10 5.37
N LEU A 19 2.00 2.06 6.13
CA LEU A 19 1.98 3.48 5.75
C LEU A 19 3.19 4.18 6.37
N ASN A 20 4.13 4.51 5.50
CA ASN A 20 5.29 5.31 5.83
C ASN A 20 4.90 6.80 5.77
N VAL A 21 5.23 7.55 6.81
CA VAL A 21 4.95 8.98 6.94
C VAL A 21 6.25 9.72 7.16
N PHE A 22 6.48 10.77 6.36
CA PHE A 22 7.62 11.67 6.51
C PHE A 22 7.12 13.09 6.80
N ALA A 23 7.61 13.69 7.88
CA ALA A 23 7.36 15.06 8.26
C ALA A 23 8.63 15.91 8.09
N ARG A 24 8.53 17.00 7.33
CA ARG A 24 9.63 17.94 7.10
C ARG A 24 9.15 19.37 7.20
N SER A 25 10.02 20.27 7.65
CA SER A 25 9.75 21.72 7.66
C SER A 25 9.63 22.22 6.22
N LEU A 26 8.57 22.95 5.90
CA LEU A 26 8.37 23.57 4.58
C LEU A 26 9.36 24.71 4.34
N GLY A 27 9.71 25.46 5.40
CA GLY A 27 10.65 26.58 5.32
C GLY A 27 12.11 26.14 5.20
N SER A 28 12.51 25.06 5.89
CA SER A 28 13.92 24.62 5.95
C SER A 28 14.23 23.32 5.21
N ALA A 29 13.20 22.59 4.78
CA ALA A 29 13.28 21.24 4.24
C ALA A 29 13.92 20.21 5.19
N LYS A 30 14.17 20.53 6.46
CA LYS A 30 14.76 19.61 7.44
C LYS A 30 13.71 18.65 8.00
N PRO A 31 14.11 17.43 8.40
CA PRO A 31 13.21 16.52 9.12
C PRO A 31 12.65 17.16 10.40
N ILE A 32 11.39 16.84 10.69
CA ILE A 32 10.74 17.22 11.95
C ILE A 32 10.68 15.97 12.83
N SER A 33 11.52 15.95 13.87
CA SER A 33 11.48 14.90 14.89
C SER A 33 10.46 15.21 15.98
N GLY A 34 9.82 14.18 16.52
CA GLY A 34 8.85 14.32 17.61
C GLY A 34 7.49 14.86 17.19
N ALA A 35 7.15 14.87 15.89
CA ALA A 35 5.81 15.22 15.45
C ALA A 35 4.84 14.11 15.86
N GLU A 36 3.74 14.49 16.51
CA GLU A 36 2.66 13.58 16.89
C GLU A 36 1.77 13.33 15.69
N LEU A 37 1.57 12.07 15.34
CA LEU A 37 0.76 11.64 14.21
C LEU A 37 -0.46 10.87 14.68
N THR A 38 -1.62 11.17 14.09
CA THR A 38 -2.87 10.45 14.35
C THR A 38 -3.52 10.06 13.03
N LEU A 39 -3.74 8.76 12.82
CA LEU A 39 -4.45 8.24 11.65
C LEU A 39 -5.92 8.02 12.02
N LEU A 40 -6.82 8.70 11.31
CA LEU A 40 -8.27 8.65 11.53
C LEU A 40 -8.96 7.91 10.40
N ALA A 41 -9.94 7.08 10.77
CA ALA A 41 -10.89 6.48 9.86
C ALA A 41 -12.02 7.44 9.46
N ARG A 42 -12.77 7.09 8.42
CA ARG A 42 -13.92 7.87 7.92
C ARG A 42 -15.01 8.10 8.98
N ASN A 43 -15.18 7.17 9.91
CA ASN A 43 -16.11 7.28 11.04
C ASN A 43 -15.54 8.10 12.23
N ASN A 44 -14.38 8.76 12.06
CA ASN A 44 -13.61 9.48 13.08
C ASN A 44 -12.97 8.60 14.18
N GLU A 45 -12.91 7.29 13.99
CA GLU A 45 -12.16 6.42 14.89
C GLU A 45 -10.65 6.58 14.69
N ILE A 46 -9.89 6.56 15.79
CA ILE A 46 -8.43 6.57 15.74
C ILE A 46 -7.96 5.17 15.38
N LEU A 47 -7.42 5.02 14.16
CA LEU A 47 -6.81 3.78 13.69
C LEU A 47 -5.45 3.56 14.34
N GLY A 48 -4.71 4.64 14.60
CA GLY A 48 -3.44 4.55 15.31
C GLY A 48 -2.82 5.91 15.59
N THR A 49 -1.79 5.92 16.42
CA THR A 49 -0.92 7.07 16.65
C THR A 49 0.54 6.67 16.48
N ALA A 50 1.38 7.63 16.12
CA ALA A 50 2.83 7.45 16.00
C ALA A 50 3.56 8.77 16.29
N THR A 51 4.87 8.70 16.52
CA THR A 51 5.72 9.87 16.67
C THR A 51 6.88 9.76 15.70
N THR A 52 7.22 10.85 15.01
CA THR A 52 8.34 10.83 14.07
C THR A 52 9.69 10.73 14.77
N ASP A 53 10.60 9.95 14.20
CA ASP A 53 11.98 9.76 14.66
C ASP A 53 12.90 10.95 14.29
N ALA A 54 14.22 10.78 14.43
CA ALA A 54 15.20 11.83 14.14
C ALA A 54 15.24 12.19 12.64
N GLU A 55 14.87 11.26 11.78
CA GLU A 55 14.76 11.37 10.33
C GLU A 55 13.39 11.92 9.88
N GLY A 56 12.52 12.25 10.83
CA GLY A 56 11.17 12.74 10.59
C GLY A 56 10.24 11.65 10.04
N HIS A 57 10.57 10.39 10.26
CA HIS A 57 9.87 9.22 9.74
C HIS A 57 9.05 8.54 10.84
N ALA A 58 7.90 8.01 10.45
CA ALA A 58 7.08 7.15 11.27
C ALA A 58 6.36 6.12 10.40
N VAL A 59 5.99 4.98 10.99
CA VAL A 59 5.30 3.90 10.29
C VAL A 59 4.02 3.53 11.03
N PHE A 60 2.91 3.45 10.30
CA PHE A 60 1.70 2.76 10.75
C PHE A 60 1.69 1.36 10.15
N ASN A 61 1.54 0.35 11.01
CA ASN A 61 1.52 -1.05 10.61
C ASN A 61 0.46 -1.31 9.50
N PRO A 62 0.72 -2.25 8.58
CA PRO A 62 -0.10 -2.44 7.38
C PRO A 62 -1.55 -2.86 7.69
N GLY A 63 -1.83 -3.38 8.89
CA GLY A 63 -3.19 -3.68 9.32
C GLY A 63 -4.08 -2.45 9.47
N LEU A 64 -3.50 -1.30 9.81
CA LEU A 64 -4.23 -0.07 10.11
C LEU A 64 -4.78 0.60 8.85
N THR A 65 -4.28 0.26 7.67
CA THR A 65 -4.75 0.83 6.40
C THR A 65 -5.73 -0.04 5.62
N ARG A 66 -6.01 -1.26 6.10
CA ARG A 66 -6.89 -2.23 5.42
C ARG A 66 -8.36 -2.14 5.84
N GLY A 67 -8.73 -1.14 6.65
CA GLY A 67 -10.12 -0.96 7.07
C GLY A 67 -11.05 -0.70 5.89
N GLU A 68 -12.26 -1.25 5.95
CA GLU A 68 -13.31 -1.06 4.95
C GLU A 68 -14.47 -0.22 5.51
N ASN A 69 -15.33 0.29 4.63
CA ASN A 69 -16.51 1.08 5.00
C ASN A 69 -16.17 2.27 5.92
N GLY A 70 -16.68 2.26 7.16
CA GLY A 70 -16.40 3.31 8.14
C GLY A 70 -14.95 3.33 8.63
N MET A 71 -14.24 2.20 8.53
CA MET A 71 -12.87 2.02 9.02
C MET A 71 -11.79 2.38 7.98
N VAL A 72 -12.18 2.81 6.77
CA VAL A 72 -11.23 3.26 5.75
C VAL A 72 -10.44 4.47 6.29
N PRO A 73 -9.10 4.48 6.21
CA PRO A 73 -8.30 5.65 6.55
C PRO A 73 -8.75 6.88 5.75
N ALA A 74 -9.02 7.98 6.43
CA ALA A 74 -9.59 9.18 5.83
C ALA A 74 -8.67 10.39 6.03
N VAL A 75 -8.07 10.53 7.21
CA VAL A 75 -7.25 11.71 7.53
C VAL A 75 -6.02 11.27 8.31
N LEU A 76 -4.86 11.77 7.91
CA LEU A 76 -3.64 11.73 8.72
C LEU A 76 -3.41 13.13 9.29
N MET A 77 -3.37 13.24 10.60
CA MET A 77 -3.12 14.47 11.34
C MET A 77 -1.69 14.48 11.84
N ALA A 78 -1.03 15.64 11.79
CA ALA A 78 0.28 15.86 12.40
C ALA A 78 0.28 17.13 13.26
N LYS A 79 0.88 17.06 14.45
CA LYS A 79 1.01 18.17 15.39
C LYS A 79 2.47 18.30 15.86
N GLN A 80 2.97 19.53 15.97
CA GLN A 80 4.26 19.82 16.60
C GLN A 80 4.09 20.92 17.66
N GLY A 81 4.21 20.54 18.94
CA GLY A 81 3.87 21.44 20.04
C GLY A 81 2.43 21.95 19.93
N ASP A 82 2.07 23.00 20.65
CA ASP A 82 0.65 23.41 20.74
C ASP A 82 0.14 24.27 19.58
N ASN A 83 1.03 24.78 18.73
CA ASN A 83 0.69 25.83 17.77
C ASN A 83 0.86 25.43 16.30
N ASP A 84 1.46 24.28 16.00
CA ASP A 84 1.65 23.84 14.62
C ASP A 84 0.92 22.51 14.36
N PHE A 85 0.08 22.51 13.33
CA PHE A 85 -0.79 21.41 12.98
C PHE A 85 -1.07 21.40 11.49
N VAL A 86 -1.09 20.21 10.89
CA VAL A 86 -1.52 19.99 9.51
C VAL A 86 -2.28 18.67 9.41
N PHE A 87 -3.09 18.53 8.36
CA PHE A 87 -3.70 17.25 8.01
C PHE A 87 -3.48 16.93 6.53
N LEU A 88 -3.42 15.63 6.24
CA LEU A 88 -3.41 15.07 4.91
C LEU A 88 -4.71 14.28 4.69
N ASP A 89 -5.41 14.61 3.61
CA ASP A 89 -6.60 13.90 3.16
C ASP A 89 -6.17 12.60 2.46
N MET A 90 -6.41 11.47 3.13
CA MET A 90 -6.05 10.13 2.65
C MET A 90 -7.05 9.59 1.62
N GLY A 91 -8.20 10.25 1.43
CA GLY A 91 -9.21 9.87 0.45
C GLY A 91 -8.93 10.40 -0.95
N LYS A 92 -7.96 11.30 -1.11
CA LYS A 92 -7.54 11.80 -2.43
C LYS A 92 -6.73 10.75 -3.17
N ALA A 93 -6.81 10.81 -4.51
CA ALA A 93 -5.94 10.03 -5.35
C ALA A 93 -4.47 10.32 -4.99
N GLY A 94 -3.66 9.25 -4.99
CA GLY A 94 -2.22 9.37 -4.84
C GLY A 94 -1.58 10.11 -6.01
N PHE A 95 -0.28 10.35 -5.88
CA PHE A 95 0.51 10.96 -6.96
C PHE A 95 0.51 10.04 -8.19
N ASP A 96 0.25 10.61 -9.37
CA ASP A 96 0.30 9.86 -10.63
C ASP A 96 1.74 9.55 -11.01
N LEU A 97 2.05 8.27 -11.19
CA LEU A 97 3.37 7.76 -11.56
C LEU A 97 3.41 7.19 -12.99
N SER A 98 2.34 7.37 -13.78
CA SER A 98 2.24 6.85 -15.15
C SER A 98 3.40 7.30 -16.06
N ASP A 99 3.92 8.51 -15.85
CA ASP A 99 5.06 9.07 -16.57
C ASP A 99 6.44 8.58 -16.06
N ARG A 100 6.47 7.72 -15.04
CA ARG A 100 7.70 7.23 -14.37
C ARG A 100 8.06 5.78 -14.69
N GLY A 101 7.39 5.16 -15.67
CA GLY A 101 7.70 3.79 -16.09
C GLY A 101 7.43 2.75 -15.01
N VAL A 102 6.40 2.96 -14.17
CA VAL A 102 5.96 2.02 -13.13
C VAL A 102 5.06 0.89 -13.65
N GLU A 103 4.97 0.78 -14.98
CA GLU A 103 4.22 -0.30 -15.64
C GLU A 103 4.91 -1.64 -15.43
N GLY A 104 4.15 -2.72 -15.62
CA GLY A 104 4.63 -4.09 -15.51
C GLY A 104 3.74 -4.95 -14.64
N ARG A 105 4.25 -6.12 -14.27
CA ARG A 105 3.53 -7.02 -13.37
C ARG A 105 3.53 -6.42 -11.97
N ALA A 106 2.40 -6.55 -11.26
CA ALA A 106 2.34 -6.18 -9.86
C ALA A 106 3.48 -6.85 -9.08
N SER A 107 4.10 -6.11 -8.16
CA SER A 107 5.13 -6.68 -7.28
C SER A 107 4.53 -7.88 -6.56
N PRO A 108 5.15 -9.07 -6.63
CA PRO A 108 4.65 -10.22 -5.91
C PRO A 108 4.70 -9.95 -4.40
N GLY A 109 3.79 -10.60 -3.67
CA GLY A 109 3.82 -10.61 -2.21
C GLY A 109 4.91 -11.55 -1.69
N ALA A 110 4.65 -12.25 -0.59
CA ALA A 110 5.58 -13.24 -0.05
C ALA A 110 5.89 -14.39 -1.03
N LEU A 111 4.96 -14.67 -1.95
CA LEU A 111 5.09 -15.69 -2.97
C LEU A 111 4.81 -15.08 -4.34
N ASP A 112 5.65 -15.46 -5.31
CA ASP A 112 5.49 -15.14 -6.71
C ASP A 112 5.14 -16.41 -7.49
N VAL A 113 3.93 -16.46 -8.07
CA VAL A 113 3.49 -17.57 -8.92
C VAL A 113 3.37 -17.09 -10.35
N TYR A 114 4.18 -17.68 -11.22
CA TYR A 114 4.08 -17.49 -12.66
C TYR A 114 3.52 -18.75 -13.30
N ALA A 115 2.30 -18.65 -13.83
CA ALA A 115 1.63 -19.75 -14.53
C ALA A 115 1.46 -19.43 -16.00
N TRP A 116 1.64 -20.44 -16.85
CA TRP A 116 1.47 -20.32 -18.29
C TRP A 116 0.96 -21.63 -18.88
N THR A 117 0.30 -21.50 -20.01
CA THR A 117 -0.06 -22.61 -20.87
C THR A 117 0.96 -22.71 -22.00
N GLU A 118 1.03 -23.87 -22.65
CA GLU A 118 1.87 -24.07 -23.83
C GLU A 118 1.48 -23.12 -24.98
N ARG A 119 0.22 -22.66 -25.02
CA ARG A 119 -0.31 -21.64 -25.94
C ARG A 119 -1.57 -20.96 -25.39
N GLY A 120 -2.00 -19.84 -25.99
CA GLY A 120 -3.08 -19.00 -25.46
C GLY A 120 -4.50 -19.27 -25.96
N ILE A 121 -4.71 -20.13 -26.98
CA ILE A 121 -6.02 -20.34 -27.62
C ILE A 121 -6.25 -21.83 -27.87
N TYR A 122 -7.46 -22.30 -27.58
CA TYR A 122 -7.88 -23.71 -27.69
C TYR A 122 -9.23 -23.85 -28.38
N ARG A 123 -9.46 -25.03 -28.96
CA ARG A 123 -10.78 -25.49 -29.40
C ARG A 123 -11.42 -26.39 -28.34
N ALA A 124 -12.73 -26.51 -28.39
CA ALA A 124 -13.45 -27.44 -27.52
C ALA A 124 -12.95 -28.88 -27.72
N GLY A 125 -12.65 -29.56 -26.61
CA GLY A 125 -12.15 -30.94 -26.59
C GLY A 125 -10.62 -31.08 -26.77
N GLU A 126 -9.88 -29.98 -26.92
CA GLU A 126 -8.41 -30.03 -26.85
C GLU A 126 -7.93 -30.15 -25.41
N ASP A 127 -6.83 -30.87 -25.22
CA ASP A 127 -6.08 -30.88 -23.96
C ASP A 127 -5.30 -29.58 -23.79
N VAL A 128 -5.23 -29.08 -22.54
CA VAL A 128 -4.47 -27.88 -22.15
C VAL A 128 -3.30 -28.31 -21.27
N HIS A 129 -2.07 -27.96 -21.64
CA HIS A 129 -0.88 -28.26 -20.85
C HIS A 129 -0.45 -27.03 -20.03
N VAL A 130 -0.76 -27.05 -18.74
CA VAL A 130 -0.41 -25.95 -17.82
C VAL A 130 0.89 -26.23 -17.08
N ALA A 131 1.72 -25.20 -16.94
CA ALA A 131 2.86 -25.19 -16.04
C ALA A 131 2.80 -23.96 -15.12
N ALA A 132 3.41 -24.09 -13.94
CA ALA A 132 3.58 -22.98 -13.02
C ALA A 132 4.93 -23.05 -12.30
N LEU A 133 5.44 -21.87 -11.93
CA LEU A 133 6.65 -21.70 -11.15
C LEU A 133 6.35 -20.82 -9.94
N ALA A 134 6.53 -21.37 -8.74
CA ALA A 134 6.40 -20.65 -7.48
C ALA A 134 7.79 -20.33 -6.92
N ARG A 135 8.03 -19.06 -6.61
CA ARG A 135 9.28 -18.54 -6.05
C ARG A 135 9.02 -17.59 -4.89
N ASP A 136 9.98 -17.44 -4.00
CA ASP A 136 9.99 -16.33 -3.03
C ASP A 136 10.42 -15.02 -3.70
N GLY A 137 10.39 -13.92 -2.95
CA GLY A 137 10.83 -12.60 -3.44
C GLY A 137 12.32 -12.51 -3.82
N ALA A 138 13.14 -13.51 -3.48
CA ALA A 138 14.54 -13.63 -3.89
C ALA A 138 14.72 -14.60 -5.07
N ALA A 139 13.63 -14.98 -5.76
CA ALA A 139 13.58 -15.94 -6.85
C ALA A 139 14.05 -17.37 -6.46
N LYS A 140 14.02 -17.73 -5.18
CA LYS A 140 14.37 -19.07 -4.70
C LYS A 140 13.17 -20.01 -4.75
N ALA A 141 13.46 -21.30 -4.90
CA ALA A 141 12.43 -22.33 -4.84
C ALA A 141 11.79 -22.37 -3.45
N VAL A 142 10.46 -22.38 -3.43
CA VAL A 142 9.70 -22.71 -2.23
C VAL A 142 9.37 -24.20 -2.28
N GLU A 143 10.01 -24.99 -1.43
CA GLU A 143 9.83 -26.43 -1.41
C GLU A 143 8.54 -26.82 -0.69
N ASN A 144 7.90 -27.90 -1.16
CA ASN A 144 6.72 -28.51 -0.53
C ASN A 144 5.53 -27.56 -0.32
N LEU A 145 5.43 -26.50 -1.13
CA LEU A 145 4.27 -25.62 -1.12
C LEU A 145 3.11 -26.28 -1.90
N PRO A 146 1.99 -26.63 -1.25
CA PRO A 146 0.82 -27.11 -1.98
C PRO A 146 0.25 -25.99 -2.86
N LEU A 147 0.10 -26.27 -4.16
CA LEU A 147 -0.53 -25.37 -5.11
C LEU A 147 -1.84 -25.99 -5.59
N THR A 148 -2.91 -25.20 -5.59
CA THR A 148 -4.20 -25.57 -6.17
C THR A 148 -4.35 -24.89 -7.52
N PHE A 149 -4.59 -25.67 -8.57
CA PHE A 149 -4.98 -25.15 -9.86
C PHE A 149 -6.50 -25.06 -9.92
N ILE A 150 -7.00 -23.86 -10.23
CA ILE A 150 -8.43 -23.60 -10.42
C ILE A 150 -8.63 -23.23 -11.89
N PHE A 151 -9.49 -23.97 -12.57
CA PHE A 151 -9.88 -23.68 -13.95
C PHE A 151 -11.27 -23.06 -13.95
N THR A 152 -11.34 -21.77 -14.27
CA THR A 152 -12.59 -21.01 -14.28
C THR A 152 -13.16 -20.96 -15.70
N ARG A 153 -14.44 -21.28 -15.82
CA ARG A 153 -15.18 -21.13 -17.08
C ARG A 153 -15.52 -19.65 -17.34
N PRO A 154 -15.84 -19.25 -18.58
CA PRO A 154 -16.22 -17.87 -18.89
C PRO A 154 -17.45 -17.36 -18.12
N ASP A 155 -18.30 -18.26 -17.61
CA ASP A 155 -19.46 -17.92 -16.76
C ASP A 155 -19.09 -17.69 -15.28
N GLY A 156 -17.81 -17.76 -14.92
CA GLY A 156 -17.32 -17.55 -13.56
C GLY A 156 -17.39 -18.77 -12.64
N VAL A 157 -17.83 -19.92 -13.14
CA VAL A 157 -17.92 -21.16 -12.36
C VAL A 157 -16.59 -21.92 -12.40
N GLU A 158 -16.13 -22.33 -11.22
CA GLU A 158 -14.94 -23.16 -11.03
C GLU A 158 -15.24 -24.64 -11.30
N ASN A 159 -14.30 -25.34 -11.93
CA ASN A 159 -14.29 -26.81 -12.07
C ASN A 159 -13.25 -27.44 -11.15
#